data_AF-A0A840QI65-F1
#
_entry.id   AF-A0A840QI65-F1
#
_cell.length_a   1.000
_cell.length_b   1.000
_cell.length_c   1.000
_cell.angle_alpha   90.00
_cell.angle_beta   90.00
_cell.angle_gamma   90.00
#
_symmetry.space_group_name_H-M   'P 1'
#
loop_
_entity.id
_entity.type
_entity.pdbx_description
1 polymer ?
#
loop_
_entity_poly.entity_id
_entity_poly.type
_entity_poly.pdbx_seq_one_letter_code
_entity_poly.pdbx_strand_id
1 'polypeptide(L)'
;MESGTPSRWEDVNATAEMIAQAGRKLEGSARGVGQTPVEVTAAREALLVVTAAGARLARQLDVLASAYESSNVAEPSTVHVALDQAAAAAEDLGNCAKVAAQAIDGDE
;
A
#
# COMPACT_ATOMS: atom_id res chain seq x y z
N MET A 1 20.26 -15.15 -22.90
CA MET A 1 20.34 -13.94 -22.05
C MET A 1 18.93 -13.45 -21.89
N GLU A 2 18.21 -13.94 -20.88
CA GLU A 2 16.86 -13.47 -20.57
C GLU A 2 16.99 -12.20 -19.74
N SER A 3 16.63 -11.08 -20.36
CA SER A 3 16.71 -9.76 -19.76
C SER A 3 15.80 -9.69 -18.54
N GLY A 4 16.43 -9.58 -17.36
CA GLY A 4 15.79 -9.57 -16.04
C GLY A 4 14.90 -8.37 -15.81
N THR A 5 13.66 -8.46 -16.31
CA THR A 5 12.55 -7.65 -15.83
C THR A 5 11.89 -8.44 -14.70
N PRO A 6 11.79 -7.87 -13.47
CA PRO A 6 11.11 -8.54 -12.37
C PRO A 6 9.69 -8.90 -12.79
N SER A 7 9.18 -10.04 -12.32
CA SER A 7 7.79 -10.40 -12.59
C SER A 7 6.84 -9.37 -11.95
N ARG A 8 5.68 -9.10 -12.58
CA ARG A 8 4.68 -8.14 -12.01
C ARG A 8 4.27 -8.49 -10.57
N TRP A 9 4.36 -9.77 -10.20
CA TRP A 9 4.11 -10.26 -8.85
C TRP A 9 5.25 -9.94 -7.86
N GLU A 10 6.51 -9.93 -8.31
CA GLU A 10 7.64 -9.46 -7.48
C GLU A 10 7.48 -7.98 -7.12
N ASP A 11 7.03 -7.16 -8.07
CA ASP A 11 6.77 -5.73 -7.87
C ASP A 11 5.65 -5.47 -6.84
N VAL A 12 4.60 -6.30 -6.85
CA VAL A 12 3.53 -6.30 -5.85
C VAL A 12 4.09 -6.71 -4.48
N ASN A 13 4.85 -7.81 -4.43
CA ASN A 13 5.42 -8.30 -3.18
C ASN A 13 6.36 -7.28 -2.54
N ALA A 14 7.27 -6.69 -3.31
CA ALA A 14 8.17 -5.64 -2.82
C ALA A 14 7.42 -4.43 -2.26
N THR A 15 6.28 -4.07 -2.87
CA THR A 15 5.45 -2.95 -2.38
C THR A 15 4.69 -3.31 -1.11
N ALA A 16 4.16 -4.53 -1.03
CA ALA A 16 3.55 -5.05 0.21
C ALA A 16 4.57 -5.12 1.36
N GLU A 17 5.82 -5.51 1.09
CA GLU A 17 6.91 -5.49 2.07
C GLU A 17 7.23 -4.09 2.58
N MET A 18 7.20 -3.06 1.71
CA MET A 18 7.37 -1.67 2.13
C MET A 18 6.25 -1.23 3.09
N ILE A 19 5.00 -1.59 2.80
CA ILE A 19 3.85 -1.33 3.70
C ILE A 19 4.07 -2.04 5.04
N ALA A 20 4.46 -3.32 5.02
CA ALA A 20 4.69 -4.09 6.23
C ALA A 20 5.84 -3.51 7.09
N GLN A 21 6.93 -3.03 6.45
CA GLN A 21 8.03 -2.37 7.14
C GLN A 21 7.58 -1.05 7.78
N ALA A 22 6.79 -0.24 7.08
CA ALA A 22 6.22 0.98 7.64
C ALA A 22 5.26 0.69 8.81
N GLY A 23 4.42 -0.34 8.69
CA GLY A 23 3.56 -0.82 9.78
C GLY A 23 4.34 -1.19 11.05
N ARG A 24 5.46 -1.90 10.90
CA ARG A 24 6.35 -2.21 12.05
C ARG A 24 6.95 -0.97 12.70
N LYS A 25 7.28 0.07 11.91
CA LYS A 25 7.74 1.36 12.46
C LYS A 25 6.64 2.04 13.26
N LEU A 26 5.39 2.04 12.76
CA LEU A 26 4.23 2.58 13.47
C LEU A 26 3.98 1.87 14.80
N GLU A 27 4.02 0.54 14.81
CA GLU A 27 3.90 -0.24 16.04
C GLU A 27 5.00 0.09 17.05
N GLY A 28 6.23 0.32 16.58
CA GLY A 28 7.35 0.76 17.39
C GLY A 28 7.07 2.11 18.07
N SER A 29 6.65 3.10 17.29
CA SER A 29 6.33 4.45 17.80
C SER A 29 5.12 4.47 18.76
N ALA A 30 4.14 3.57 18.58
CA ALA A 30 2.95 3.51 19.44
C ALA A 30 3.19 2.90 20.83
N ARG A 31 4.28 2.13 21.01
CA ARG A 31 4.61 1.46 22.28
C ARG A 31 5.42 2.35 23.24
N GLY A 32 5.89 3.51 22.81
CA GLY A 32 6.57 4.48 23.66
C GLY A 32 5.61 5.14 24.66
N VAL A 33 5.87 5.00 25.96
CA VAL A 33 5.09 5.70 27.00
C VAL A 33 5.49 7.18 26.98
N GLY A 34 4.62 8.01 26.40
CA GLY A 34 4.85 9.44 26.20
C GLY A 34 5.47 9.70 24.83
N GLN A 35 4.61 9.95 23.84
CA GLN A 35 5.03 10.23 22.45
C GLN A 35 5.93 11.46 22.43
N THR A 36 7.23 11.23 22.32
CA THR A 36 8.19 12.30 22.08
C THR A 36 7.93 12.91 20.70
N PRO A 37 8.28 14.20 20.46
CA PRO A 37 8.14 14.81 19.13
C PRO A 37 8.84 14.01 18.02
N VAL A 38 9.91 13.28 18.36
CA VAL A 38 10.64 12.39 17.45
C VAL A 38 9.80 11.17 17.07
N GLU A 39 9.10 10.55 18.03
CA GLU A 39 8.23 9.40 17.76
C GLU A 39 6.99 9.79 16.95
N VAL A 40 6.44 10.98 17.21
CA VAL A 40 5.33 11.56 16.43
C VAL A 40 5.76 11.81 14.97
N THR A 41 6.92 12.43 14.78
CA THR A 41 7.51 12.64 13.44
C THR A 41 7.75 11.31 12.72
N ALA A 42 8.33 10.32 13.40
CA ALA A 42 8.60 9.00 12.83
C ALA A 42 7.30 8.26 12.45
N ALA A 43 6.25 8.37 13.27
CA ALA A 43 4.95 7.81 12.97
C ALA A 43 4.34 8.48 11.72
N ARG A 44 4.41 9.81 11.64
CA ARG A 44 3.96 10.56 10.47
C ARG A 44 4.70 10.14 9.20
N GLU A 45 6.02 10.05 9.24
CA GLU A 45 6.82 9.60 8.08
C GLU A 45 6.44 8.18 7.65
N ALA A 46 6.22 7.27 8.59
CA ALA A 46 5.77 5.92 8.28
C ALA A 46 4.37 5.91 7.63
N LEU A 47 3.44 6.76 8.08
CA LEU A 47 2.12 6.92 7.45
C LEU A 47 2.23 7.48 6.01
N LEU A 48 3.14 8.42 5.76
CA LEU A 48 3.40 8.93 4.41
C LEU A 48 3.99 7.83 3.49
N VAL A 49 4.84 6.96 4.02
CA VAL A 49 5.33 5.77 3.28
C VAL A 49 4.16 4.83 2.95
N VAL A 50 3.28 4.54 3.91
CA VAL A 50 2.08 3.71 3.66
C VAL A 50 1.18 4.36 2.60
N THR A 51 1.01 5.68 2.63
CA THR A 51 0.24 6.43 1.64
C THR A 51 0.77 6.20 0.22
N ALA A 52 2.07 6.43 0.02
CA ALA A 52 2.70 6.29 -1.29
C ALA A 52 2.72 4.83 -1.76
N ALA A 53 3.01 3.89 -0.86
CA ALA A 53 3.07 2.46 -1.16
C ALA A 53 1.68 1.87 -1.44
N GLY A 54 0.64 2.29 -0.71
CA GLY A 54 -0.75 1.88 -0.96
C GLY A 54 -1.23 2.30 -2.34
N ALA A 55 -1.03 3.57 -2.72
CA ALA A 55 -1.36 4.06 -4.06
C ALA A 55 -0.56 3.34 -5.17
N ARG A 56 0.71 2.98 -4.91
CA ARG A 56 1.51 2.18 -5.84
C ARG A 56 0.98 0.76 -5.97
N LEU A 57 0.66 0.11 -4.85
CA LEU A 57 0.14 -1.25 -4.81
C LEU A 57 -1.19 -1.36 -5.54
N ALA A 58 -2.09 -0.39 -5.33
CA ALA A 58 -3.37 -0.31 -6.04
C ALA A 58 -3.17 -0.34 -7.56
N ARG A 59 -2.29 0.51 -8.09
CA ARG A 59 -1.97 0.52 -9.53
C ARG A 59 -1.35 -0.78 -10.02
N GLN A 60 -0.48 -1.41 -9.23
CA GLN A 60 0.14 -2.69 -9.62
C GLN A 60 -0.88 -3.82 -9.67
N LEU A 61 -1.83 -3.85 -8.72
CA LEU A 61 -2.90 -4.83 -8.68
C LEU A 61 -3.92 -4.64 -9.81
N ASP A 62 -4.25 -3.40 -10.16
CA ASP A 62 -5.10 -3.06 -11.32
C ASP A 62 -4.45 -3.51 -12.66
N VAL A 63 -3.14 -3.26 -12.80
CA VAL A 63 -2.36 -3.76 -13.96
C VAL A 63 -2.29 -5.29 -14.00
N LEU A 64 -2.35 -5.97 -12.85
CA LEU A 64 -2.49 -7.42 -12.82
C LEU A 64 -3.91 -7.85 -13.17
N ALA A 65 -4.94 -7.19 -12.64
CA ALA A 65 -6.35 -7.50 -12.89
C ALA A 65 -6.68 -7.43 -14.40
N SER A 66 -6.20 -6.40 -15.09
CA SER A 66 -6.36 -6.26 -16.54
C SER A 66 -5.73 -7.40 -17.35
N ALA A 67 -4.68 -8.07 -16.83
CA ALA A 67 -4.11 -9.25 -17.48
C ALA A 67 -5.01 -10.49 -17.40
N TYR A 68 -5.97 -10.50 -16.49
CA TYR A 68 -6.99 -11.55 -16.34
C TYR A 68 -8.35 -11.17 -16.93
N GLU A 69 -8.42 -10.00 -17.59
CA GLU A 69 -9.59 -9.58 -18.35
C GLU A 69 -9.67 -10.40 -19.65
N SER A 70 -10.81 -11.05 -19.90
CA SER A 70 -11.02 -11.87 -21.09
C SER A 70 -12.05 -11.22 -21.99
N SER A 71 -11.63 -10.74 -23.17
CA SER A 71 -12.48 -9.97 -24.10
C SER A 71 -13.65 -10.75 -24.73
N ASN A 72 -13.73 -12.06 -24.49
CA ASN A 72 -14.71 -12.97 -25.10
C ASN A 72 -15.61 -13.70 -24.09
N VAL A 73 -15.59 -13.31 -22.80
CA VAL A 73 -16.40 -13.94 -21.75
C VAL A 73 -17.37 -12.89 -21.20
N ALA A 74 -18.64 -13.28 -21.02
CA ALA A 74 -19.68 -12.37 -20.55
C ALA A 74 -19.50 -11.92 -19.09
N GLU A 75 -18.71 -12.65 -18.30
CA GLU A 75 -18.44 -12.35 -16.89
C GLU A 75 -16.93 -12.27 -16.63
N PRO A 76 -16.48 -11.32 -15.77
CA PRO A 76 -15.07 -11.24 -15.36
C PRO A 76 -14.63 -12.51 -14.64
N SER A 77 -13.35 -12.88 -14.80
CA SER A 77 -12.79 -14.00 -14.04
C SER A 77 -12.76 -13.67 -12.54
N THR A 78 -12.93 -14.68 -11.68
CA THR A 78 -12.83 -14.50 -10.21
C THR A 78 -11.50 -13.87 -9.80
N VAL A 79 -10.42 -14.17 -10.52
CA VAL A 79 -9.08 -13.61 -10.28
C VAL A 79 -9.05 -12.12 -10.60
N HIS A 80 -9.65 -11.70 -11.71
CA HIS A 80 -9.79 -10.28 -12.05
C HIS A 80 -10.52 -9.51 -10.94
N VAL A 81 -11.69 -10.01 -10.50
CA VAL A 81 -12.49 -9.37 -9.45
C VAL A 81 -11.72 -9.29 -8.12
N ALA A 82 -11.02 -10.36 -7.74
CA ALA A 82 -10.24 -10.37 -6.50
C ALA A 82 -9.07 -9.37 -6.53
N LEU A 83 -8.40 -9.22 -7.68
CA LEU A 83 -7.30 -8.28 -7.85
C LEU A 83 -7.79 -6.82 -7.86
N ASP A 84 -8.92 -6.55 -8.50
CA ASP A 84 -9.56 -5.23 -8.49
C ASP A 84 -9.99 -4.82 -7.07
N GLN A 85 -10.63 -5.73 -6.32
CA GLN A 85 -10.97 -5.50 -4.92
C GLN A 85 -9.74 -5.26 -4.04
N ALA A 86 -8.65 -6.01 -4.28
CA ALA A 86 -7.40 -5.80 -3.58
C ALA A 86 -6.76 -4.44 -3.93
N ALA A 87 -6.90 -3.97 -5.18
CA ALA A 87 -6.44 -2.66 -5.60
C ALA A 87 -7.19 -1.55 -4.87
N ALA A 88 -8.53 -1.63 -4.82
CA ALA A 88 -9.37 -0.69 -4.07
C ALA A 88 -9.01 -0.65 -2.58
N ALA A 89 -8.82 -1.81 -1.94
CA ALA A 89 -8.40 -1.87 -0.54
C ALA A 89 -7.02 -1.25 -0.29
N ALA A 90 -6.08 -1.40 -1.22
CA ALA A 90 -4.75 -0.78 -1.12
C ALA A 90 -4.82 0.75 -1.28
N GLU A 91 -5.69 1.26 -2.15
CA GLU A 91 -5.95 2.68 -2.30
C GLU A 91 -6.59 3.26 -1.03
N ASP A 92 -7.63 2.60 -0.49
CA ASP A 92 -8.29 3.00 0.75
C ASP A 92 -7.32 3.04 1.93
N LEU A 93 -6.45 2.03 2.07
CA LEU A 93 -5.40 2.02 3.09
C LEU A 93 -4.48 3.25 2.95
N GLY A 94 -4.06 3.56 1.73
CA GLY A 94 -3.22 4.73 1.44
C GLY A 94 -3.92 6.05 1.80
N ASN A 95 -5.21 6.17 1.49
CA ASN A 95 -6.03 7.33 1.81
C ASN A 95 -6.23 7.49 3.33
N CYS A 96 -6.51 6.41 4.05
CA CYS A 96 -6.61 6.42 5.51
C CYS A 96 -5.27 6.84 6.15
N ALA A 97 -4.14 6.30 5.67
CA ALA A 97 -2.82 6.66 6.17
C ALA A 97 -2.50 8.15 5.94
N LYS A 98 -2.91 8.70 4.79
CA LYS A 98 -2.76 10.13 4.49
C LYS A 98 -3.53 11.00 5.49
N VAL A 99 -4.79 10.67 5.75
CA VAL A 99 -5.62 11.40 6.72
C VAL A 99 -5.01 11.33 8.12
N ALA A 100 -4.52 10.16 8.54
CA ALA A 100 -3.83 10.02 9.82
C ALA A 100 -2.56 10.86 9.90
N ALA A 101 -1.76 10.93 8.83
CA ALA A 101 -0.56 11.76 8.78
C ALA A 101 -0.89 13.26 8.89
N GLN A 102 -1.98 13.70 8.25
CA GLN A 102 -2.46 15.08 8.30
C GLN A 102 -3.00 15.47 9.68
N ALA A 103 -3.62 14.54 10.40
CA ALA A 103 -4.08 14.78 11.76
C ALA A 103 -2.90 15.09 12.70
N ILE A 104 -1.77 14.40 12.51
CA ILE A 104 -0.54 14.67 13.27
C ILE A 104 -0.01 16.09 13.01
N ASP A 105 -0.06 16.56 11.75
CA ASP A 105 0.35 17.93 11.39
C ASP A 105 -0.60 19.02 11.93
N GLY A 106 -1.87 18.68 12.14
CA GLY A 106 -2.89 19.62 12.61
C GLY A 106 -2.99 19.75 14.12
N ASP A 107 -2.28 18.90 14.88
CA ASP A 107 -2.22 18.90 16.35
C ASP A 107 -1.02 19.71 16.91
N GLU A 108 -0.19 20.31 16.04
CA GLU A 108 0.88 21.27 16.39
C GLU A 108 0.40 22.74 16.36
#